data_AF-A0A6G5R4H9-F1
#
_entry.id   AF-A0A6G5R4H9-F1
#
_cell.length_a   1.000
_cell.length_b   1.000
_cell.length_c   1.000
_cell.angle_alpha   90.00
_cell.angle_beta   90.00
_cell.angle_gamma   90.00
#
_symmetry.space_group_name_H-M   'P 1'
#
loop_
_entity.id
_entity.type
_entity.pdbx_description
1 polymer ?
#
loop_
_entity_poly.entity_id
_entity_poly.type
_entity_poly.pdbx_seq_one_letter_code
_entity_poly.pdbx_strand_id
1 'polypeptide(L)'
;MENSQKEPIYLDPIGMDTINPYGEIPILARNFNVDMKFIDFKILSIVTEYKLIGDSESKILEKTELDIFDNDTFYVNQVENIKQSYKVEFFDTRRKKQHLLPDISISANKNLTKIVATVFKSSDVVYFKEFENKVTEFIYKKLIKVGILVGIRNKAMKNELSKISSFLRIKEIIDKDYTFVVTSGVNKKDSNDDSIVYHYKNKINNIDNSGRINYANRGYLLGVAKDELIIEYQKPVMGEPGRDVRGIVIPVVEPRTTITKMIEHTDEIEERVDDSGIKYYAKKAGYVYDQKNIFDIKEELDVNEISFRATGSIDAGLDNNVVLNVKEKDITKDAIGDGMNVEANEINIEGNVAQNAVIKANKVKIGGQTHAKAHIEAKEAKIAVHIGSFDGDHVEIDRLENGKVKAKTAVIKSVLGGEIIAEKLEIGVLASNSNIIIADTLEIRQLKGVNNKILVDFSMVKNTGETINKNLEKIKEIREQIVKMPKQLEAKKCIIEENRGPINIIKEKMEEFRASKNSPPVTFIKKLREYQQLVHEYNNLLSEFEEKKSKITDLKDEIQAIQDGIFNSKVINYSNWREFNEIKFKLVDPPREISYVTRENEVARVLTIKKIENEDGEIDYLIRKNNNIRKA
;
A
#
# COMPACT_ATOMS: atom_id res chain seq x y z
N MET A 1 -21.36 -75.26 -45.14
CA MET A 1 -21.56 -74.01 -45.88
C MET A 1 -20.37 -73.14 -45.59
N GLU A 2 -19.51 -72.98 -46.60
CA GLU A 2 -18.21 -72.30 -46.53
C GLU A 2 -18.39 -70.81 -46.20
N ASN A 3 -17.59 -70.34 -45.25
CA ASN A 3 -17.53 -68.95 -44.85
C ASN A 3 -16.60 -68.22 -45.83
N SER A 4 -17.16 -67.64 -46.90
CA SER A 4 -16.40 -66.86 -47.87
C SER A 4 -15.87 -65.58 -47.20
N GLN A 5 -14.61 -65.58 -46.79
CA GLN A 5 -13.88 -64.35 -46.46
C GLN A 5 -13.80 -63.50 -47.75
N LYS A 6 -14.67 -62.51 -47.89
CA LYS A 6 -14.52 -61.47 -48.92
C LYS A 6 -13.20 -60.75 -48.66
N GLU A 7 -12.34 -60.69 -49.67
CA GLU A 7 -11.12 -59.89 -49.59
C GLU A 7 -11.46 -58.44 -49.24
N PRO A 8 -10.70 -57.82 -48.32
CA PRO A 8 -10.91 -56.43 -47.95
C PRO A 8 -10.73 -55.52 -49.16
N ILE A 9 -11.78 -54.77 -49.52
CA ILE A 9 -11.72 -53.72 -50.54
C ILE A 9 -10.95 -52.54 -49.94
N TYR A 10 -9.93 -52.05 -50.64
CA TYR A 10 -9.12 -50.92 -50.20
C TYR A 10 -9.12 -49.79 -51.23
N LEU A 11 -9.07 -48.55 -50.76
CA LEU A 11 -8.95 -47.37 -51.62
C LEU A 11 -7.51 -47.22 -52.15
N ASP A 12 -7.34 -47.13 -53.47
CA ASP A 12 -6.07 -46.69 -54.09
C ASP A 12 -5.86 -45.18 -53.87
N PRO A 13 -4.61 -44.69 -53.78
CA PRO A 13 -4.36 -43.27 -53.58
C PRO A 13 -5.00 -42.39 -54.67
N ILE A 14 -5.79 -41.39 -54.28
CA ILE A 14 -6.47 -40.46 -55.20
C ILE A 14 -6.11 -39.02 -54.85
N GLY A 15 -5.45 -38.32 -55.78
CA GLY A 15 -5.18 -36.89 -55.68
C GLY A 15 -6.34 -36.05 -56.22
N MET A 16 -6.77 -35.02 -55.47
CA MET A 16 -7.77 -34.06 -55.94
C MET A 16 -7.61 -32.67 -55.30
N ASP A 17 -8.12 -31.65 -55.98
CA ASP A 17 -8.23 -30.29 -55.47
C ASP A 17 -9.65 -30.08 -54.91
N THR A 18 -9.76 -29.59 -53.67
CA THR A 18 -11.05 -29.37 -53.00
C THR A 18 -10.95 -28.26 -51.96
N ILE A 19 -12.06 -27.58 -51.71
CA ILE A 19 -12.19 -26.60 -50.61
C ILE A 19 -12.63 -27.28 -49.30
N ASN A 20 -13.08 -28.54 -49.35
CA ASN A 20 -13.57 -29.28 -48.18
C ASN A 20 -13.19 -30.77 -48.25
N PRO A 21 -11.94 -31.13 -47.88
CA PRO A 21 -11.47 -32.51 -47.91
C PRO A 21 -12.34 -33.50 -47.13
N TYR A 22 -12.92 -33.07 -46.00
CA TYR A 22 -13.82 -33.93 -45.21
C TYR A 22 -15.17 -34.19 -45.88
N GLY A 23 -15.63 -33.26 -46.73
CA GLY A 23 -16.81 -33.44 -47.56
C GLY A 23 -16.63 -34.48 -48.67
N GLU A 24 -15.40 -34.70 -49.14
CA GLU A 24 -15.09 -35.67 -50.18
C GLU A 24 -15.03 -37.12 -49.66
N ILE A 25 -14.63 -37.33 -48.40
CA ILE A 25 -14.55 -38.67 -47.77
C ILE A 25 -15.83 -39.50 -47.95
N PRO A 26 -17.05 -39.00 -47.63
CA PRO A 26 -18.26 -39.79 -47.79
C PRO A 26 -18.61 -40.09 -49.26
N ILE A 27 -18.18 -39.23 -50.18
CA ILE A 27 -18.38 -39.43 -51.62
C ILE A 27 -17.49 -40.57 -52.11
N LEU A 28 -16.20 -40.53 -51.75
CA LEU A 28 -15.23 -41.57 -52.06
C LEU A 28 -15.61 -42.92 -51.43
N ALA A 29 -16.05 -42.93 -50.17
CA ALA A 29 -16.50 -44.14 -49.48
C ALA A 29 -17.64 -44.85 -50.22
N ARG A 30 -18.63 -44.10 -50.72
CA ARG A 30 -19.74 -44.65 -51.51
C ARG A 30 -19.29 -45.14 -52.88
N ASN A 31 -18.48 -44.36 -53.58
CA ASN A 31 -18.05 -44.67 -54.95
C ASN A 31 -17.14 -45.90 -55.02
N PHE A 32 -16.29 -46.11 -54.02
CA PHE A 32 -15.32 -47.20 -53.98
C PHE A 32 -15.70 -48.33 -53.00
N ASN A 33 -16.87 -48.24 -52.37
CA ASN A 33 -17.38 -49.22 -51.40
C ASN A 33 -16.38 -49.54 -50.26
N VAL A 34 -15.75 -48.50 -49.71
CA VAL A 34 -14.81 -48.55 -48.59
C VAL A 34 -15.43 -47.82 -47.39
N ASP A 35 -15.32 -48.39 -46.20
CA ASP A 35 -15.83 -47.76 -44.97
C ASP A 35 -15.09 -46.42 -44.71
N MET A 36 -15.83 -45.35 -44.46
CA MET A 36 -15.31 -44.00 -44.23
C MET A 36 -14.25 -43.95 -43.13
N LYS A 37 -14.31 -44.83 -42.12
CA LYS A 37 -13.33 -44.87 -41.02
C LYS A 37 -11.93 -45.27 -41.48
N PHE A 38 -11.79 -45.87 -42.66
CA PHE A 38 -10.51 -46.27 -43.23
C PHE A 38 -9.95 -45.26 -44.24
N ILE A 39 -10.69 -44.20 -44.56
CA ILE A 39 -10.24 -43.18 -45.51
C ILE A 39 -9.68 -41.98 -44.74
N ASP A 40 -8.42 -41.65 -44.98
CA ASP A 40 -7.79 -40.41 -44.53
C ASP A 40 -7.13 -39.72 -45.74
N PHE A 41 -6.69 -38.47 -45.59
CA PHE A 41 -6.07 -37.72 -46.67
C PHE A 41 -4.76 -37.08 -46.27
N LYS A 42 -3.87 -36.85 -47.23
CA LYS A 42 -2.64 -36.08 -47.03
C LYS A 42 -2.82 -34.69 -47.61
N ILE A 43 -2.36 -33.65 -46.92
CA ILE A 43 -2.36 -32.29 -47.47
C ILE A 43 -1.08 -32.12 -48.29
N LEU A 44 -1.22 -31.96 -49.61
CA LEU A 44 -0.09 -31.78 -50.53
C LEU A 44 0.30 -30.30 -50.67
N SER A 45 -0.69 -29.43 -50.89
CA SER A 45 -0.51 -27.97 -50.90
C SER A 45 -1.77 -27.24 -50.44
N ILE A 46 -1.56 -26.01 -49.98
CA ILE A 46 -2.62 -25.07 -49.57
C ILE A 46 -2.49 -23.87 -50.49
N VAL A 47 -3.55 -23.55 -51.23
CA VAL A 47 -3.65 -22.34 -52.05
C VAL A 47 -4.50 -21.36 -51.25
N THR A 48 -3.97 -20.16 -51.01
CA THR A 48 -4.70 -19.10 -50.29
C THR A 48 -4.99 -17.95 -51.25
N GLU A 49 -6.25 -17.62 -51.41
CA GLU A 49 -6.71 -16.43 -52.12
C GLU A 49 -7.20 -15.39 -51.11
N TYR A 50 -6.97 -14.12 -51.40
CA TYR A 50 -7.57 -13.03 -50.65
C TYR A 50 -8.02 -11.91 -51.58
N LYS A 51 -8.99 -11.15 -51.10
CA LYS A 51 -9.52 -9.98 -51.80
C LYS A 51 -9.31 -8.75 -50.92
N LEU A 52 -8.78 -7.66 -51.46
CA LEU A 52 -8.70 -6.39 -50.74
C LEU A 52 -10.02 -5.65 -50.80
N ILE A 53 -10.29 -4.83 -49.79
CA ILE A 53 -11.46 -3.96 -49.78
C ILE A 53 -11.36 -2.99 -50.97
N GLY A 54 -12.37 -3.03 -51.85
CA GLY A 54 -12.46 -2.18 -53.03
C GLY A 54 -11.88 -2.77 -54.33
N ASP A 55 -11.16 -3.89 -54.26
CA ASP A 55 -10.67 -4.59 -55.46
C ASP A 55 -11.80 -5.38 -56.15
N SER A 56 -11.74 -5.55 -57.48
CA SER A 56 -12.68 -6.38 -58.25
C SER A 56 -12.26 -7.85 -58.31
N GLU A 57 -10.96 -8.14 -58.23
CA GLU A 57 -10.39 -9.49 -58.39
C GLU A 57 -9.65 -9.98 -57.14
N SER A 58 -9.65 -11.30 -56.94
CA SER A 58 -8.89 -11.95 -55.86
C SER A 58 -7.43 -12.17 -56.28
N LYS A 59 -6.51 -12.07 -55.32
CA LYS A 59 -5.08 -12.35 -55.48
C LYS A 59 -4.75 -13.70 -54.86
N ILE A 60 -3.96 -14.51 -55.58
CA ILE A 60 -3.43 -15.79 -55.08
C ILE A 60 -2.07 -15.53 -54.45
N LEU A 61 -1.83 -16.06 -53.25
CA LEU A 61 -0.55 -15.97 -52.58
C LEU A 61 0.20 -17.29 -52.64
N GLU A 62 1.51 -17.19 -52.92
CA GLU A 62 2.43 -18.29 -52.75
C GLU A 62 2.73 -18.54 -51.27
N LYS A 63 3.15 -19.76 -50.93
CA LYS A 63 3.38 -20.18 -49.54
C LYS A 63 4.36 -19.28 -48.78
N THR A 64 5.30 -18.65 -49.48
CA THR A 64 6.33 -17.76 -48.91
C THR A 64 5.83 -16.36 -48.59
N GLU A 65 4.63 -15.98 -49.05
CA GLU A 65 4.09 -14.62 -48.95
C GLU A 65 2.96 -14.51 -47.90
N LEU A 66 2.58 -15.64 -47.29
CA LEU A 66 1.50 -15.72 -46.31
C LEU A 66 1.74 -14.92 -45.03
N ASP A 67 2.99 -14.54 -44.75
CA ASP A 67 3.38 -13.72 -43.60
C ASP A 67 2.80 -12.29 -43.70
N ILE A 68 2.28 -11.86 -44.86
CA ILE A 68 1.54 -10.60 -45.00
C ILE A 68 0.35 -10.50 -44.03
N PHE A 69 -0.27 -11.65 -43.72
CA PHE A 69 -1.37 -11.72 -42.77
C PHE A 69 -0.93 -11.59 -41.32
N ASP A 70 0.37 -11.64 -41.00
CA ASP A 70 0.87 -11.43 -39.63
C ASP A 70 0.75 -9.95 -39.18
N ASN A 71 0.53 -9.02 -40.12
CA ASN A 71 0.22 -7.62 -39.81
C ASN A 71 -1.27 -7.45 -39.47
N ASP A 72 -1.58 -7.08 -38.24
CA ASP A 72 -2.95 -6.94 -37.74
C ASP A 72 -3.76 -5.90 -38.52
N THR A 73 -3.17 -4.75 -38.83
CA THR A 73 -3.83 -3.68 -39.60
C THR A 73 -4.20 -4.17 -41.00
N PHE A 74 -3.28 -4.88 -41.67
CA PHE A 74 -3.55 -5.47 -42.98
C PHE A 74 -4.67 -6.52 -42.89
N TYR A 75 -4.52 -7.48 -41.99
CA TYR A 75 -5.43 -8.61 -41.81
C TYR A 75 -6.86 -8.17 -41.46
N VAL A 76 -7.01 -7.16 -40.60
CA VAL A 76 -8.34 -6.68 -40.16
C VAL A 76 -8.91 -5.65 -41.14
N ASN A 77 -8.15 -4.60 -41.46
CA ASN A 77 -8.67 -3.36 -42.05
C ASN A 77 -8.53 -3.29 -43.57
N GLN A 78 -7.71 -4.12 -44.21
CA GLN A 78 -7.45 -4.02 -45.65
C GLN A 78 -7.98 -5.22 -46.45
N VAL A 79 -8.07 -6.39 -45.82
CA VAL A 79 -8.56 -7.62 -46.45
C VAL A 79 -10.07 -7.69 -46.35
N GLU A 80 -10.79 -7.92 -47.45
CA GLU A 80 -12.23 -8.16 -47.45
C GLU A 80 -12.51 -9.61 -47.02
N ASN A 81 -11.97 -10.58 -47.75
CA ASN A 81 -12.13 -12.01 -47.48
C ASN A 81 -10.84 -12.80 -47.77
N ILE A 82 -10.74 -13.99 -47.18
CA ILE A 82 -9.67 -14.97 -47.39
C ILE A 82 -10.33 -16.31 -47.63
N LYS A 83 -9.91 -17.04 -48.67
CA LYS A 83 -10.34 -18.43 -48.89
C LYS A 83 -9.14 -19.33 -49.11
N GLN A 84 -9.34 -20.60 -48.81
CA GLN A 84 -8.33 -21.64 -49.01
C GLN A 84 -8.90 -22.81 -49.78
N SER A 85 -8.12 -23.31 -50.73
CA SER A 85 -8.34 -24.60 -51.38
C SER A 85 -7.14 -25.50 -51.13
N TYR A 86 -7.40 -26.80 -51.11
CA TYR A 86 -6.45 -27.81 -50.68
C TYR A 86 -6.26 -28.83 -51.79
N LYS A 87 -4.99 -29.04 -52.17
CA LYS A 87 -4.62 -30.21 -52.95
C LYS A 87 -4.36 -31.35 -51.98
N VAL A 88 -5.15 -32.42 -52.06
CA VAL A 88 -5.09 -33.54 -51.12
C VAL A 88 -4.94 -34.87 -51.83
N GLU A 89 -4.37 -35.85 -51.15
CA GLU A 89 -4.29 -37.25 -51.60
C GLU A 89 -5.02 -38.14 -50.60
N PHE A 90 -6.15 -38.72 -50.98
CA PHE A 90 -6.90 -39.68 -50.15
C PHE A 90 -6.24 -41.06 -50.21
N PHE A 91 -6.18 -41.76 -49.09
CA PHE A 91 -5.59 -43.09 -48.98
C PHE A 91 -6.30 -43.96 -47.94
N ASP A 92 -6.15 -45.27 -48.08
CA ASP A 92 -6.65 -46.25 -47.10
C ASP A 92 -5.66 -46.44 -45.94
N THR A 93 -6.10 -46.19 -44.70
CA THR A 93 -5.26 -46.24 -43.50
C THR A 93 -4.75 -47.65 -43.18
N ARG A 94 -5.40 -48.71 -43.69
CA ARG A 94 -4.99 -50.11 -43.48
C ARG A 94 -3.79 -50.52 -44.33
N ARG A 95 -3.52 -49.80 -45.43
CA ARG A 95 -2.44 -50.14 -46.37
C ARG A 95 -1.05 -49.81 -45.85
N LYS A 96 -0.92 -48.92 -44.85
CA LYS A 96 0.37 -48.51 -44.30
C LYS A 96 0.29 -48.31 -42.79
N LYS A 97 1.23 -48.92 -42.06
CA LYS A 97 1.39 -48.71 -40.62
C LYS A 97 1.69 -47.24 -40.35
N GLN A 98 0.82 -46.58 -39.59
CA GLN A 98 0.97 -45.18 -39.21
C GLN A 98 1.93 -45.06 -38.02
N HIS A 99 2.69 -43.97 -37.97
CA HIS A 99 3.44 -43.61 -36.76
C HIS A 99 2.47 -43.19 -35.65
N LEU A 100 2.78 -43.57 -34.42
CA LEU A 100 2.03 -43.12 -33.25
C LEU A 100 2.31 -41.63 -33.02
N LEU A 101 1.24 -40.84 -32.91
CA LEU A 101 1.30 -39.42 -32.55
C LEU A 101 0.85 -39.24 -31.10
N PRO A 102 1.30 -38.18 -30.42
CA PRO A 102 0.83 -37.89 -29.08
C PRO A 102 -0.64 -37.47 -29.08
N ASP A 103 -1.27 -37.56 -27.91
CA ASP A 103 -2.58 -36.97 -27.71
C ASP A 103 -2.48 -35.45 -27.78
N ILE A 104 -3.34 -34.85 -28.60
CA ILE A 104 -3.37 -33.39 -28.82
C ILE A 104 -4.80 -32.92 -28.63
N SER A 105 -5.01 -32.01 -27.69
CA SER A 105 -6.26 -31.26 -27.56
C SER A 105 -6.14 -29.91 -28.26
N ILE A 106 -7.23 -29.44 -28.85
CA ILE A 106 -7.32 -28.13 -29.50
C ILE A 106 -8.51 -27.39 -28.92
N SER A 107 -8.28 -26.16 -28.48
CA SER A 107 -9.28 -25.29 -27.87
C SER A 107 -9.26 -23.90 -28.52
N ALA A 108 -10.40 -23.21 -28.44
CA ALA A 108 -10.57 -21.87 -28.97
C ALA A 108 -11.18 -20.94 -27.92
N ASN A 109 -10.85 -19.65 -27.96
CA ASN A 109 -11.52 -18.66 -27.11
C ASN A 109 -12.91 -18.30 -27.65
N LYS A 110 -13.72 -17.62 -26.82
CA LYS A 110 -15.12 -17.26 -27.12
C LYS A 110 -15.31 -16.55 -28.47
N ASN A 111 -14.36 -15.69 -28.84
CA ASN A 111 -14.44 -14.90 -30.07
C ASN A 111 -13.71 -15.54 -31.27
N LEU A 112 -13.20 -16.78 -31.12
CA LEU A 112 -12.42 -17.49 -32.14
C LEU A 112 -11.22 -16.69 -32.68
N THR A 113 -10.64 -15.81 -31.88
CA THR A 113 -9.43 -15.04 -32.23
C THR A 113 -8.15 -15.73 -31.77
N LYS A 114 -8.23 -16.85 -31.06
CA LYS A 114 -7.05 -17.59 -30.61
C LYS A 114 -7.36 -19.07 -30.51
N ILE A 115 -6.51 -19.86 -31.17
CA ILE A 115 -6.52 -21.32 -31.08
C ILE A 115 -5.29 -21.78 -30.32
N VAL A 116 -5.50 -22.65 -29.34
CA VAL A 116 -4.45 -23.21 -28.49
C VAL A 116 -4.47 -24.73 -28.63
N ALA A 117 -3.30 -25.33 -28.82
CA ALA A 117 -3.13 -26.77 -28.76
C ALA A 117 -2.33 -27.15 -27.50
N THR A 118 -2.70 -28.27 -26.91
CA THR A 118 -1.94 -28.92 -25.85
C THR A 118 -1.54 -30.31 -26.33
N VAL A 119 -0.23 -30.52 -26.48
CA VAL A 119 0.38 -31.84 -26.72
C VAL A 119 0.66 -32.46 -25.35
N PHE A 120 0.01 -33.57 -25.03
CA PHE A 120 0.13 -34.22 -23.73
C PHE A 120 1.42 -35.03 -23.59
N LYS A 121 1.90 -35.15 -22.35
CA LYS A 121 3.01 -36.03 -22.01
C LYS A 121 2.72 -37.47 -22.44
N SER A 122 3.73 -38.16 -22.95
CA SER A 122 3.61 -39.53 -23.44
C SER A 122 4.96 -40.24 -23.42
N SER A 123 4.96 -41.46 -22.88
CA SER A 123 6.10 -42.38 -22.88
C SER A 123 6.18 -43.25 -24.14
N ASP A 124 5.10 -43.31 -24.92
CA ASP A 124 4.94 -44.30 -26.00
C ASP A 124 5.29 -43.71 -27.38
N VAL A 125 5.38 -42.38 -27.46
CA VAL A 125 5.74 -41.66 -28.68
C VAL A 125 7.26 -41.49 -28.71
N VAL A 126 7.88 -42.05 -29.75
CA VAL A 126 9.32 -41.93 -30.02
C VAL A 126 9.57 -41.02 -31.24
N TYR A 127 10.77 -40.45 -31.31
CA TYR A 127 11.15 -39.56 -32.41
C TYR A 127 11.17 -40.28 -33.77
N PHE A 128 10.69 -39.61 -34.81
CA PHE A 128 10.87 -39.98 -36.22
C PHE A 128 11.05 -38.73 -37.08
N LYS A 129 11.72 -38.87 -38.24
CA LYS A 129 12.16 -37.74 -39.08
C LYS A 129 11.02 -36.80 -39.50
N GLU A 130 9.84 -37.35 -39.79
CA GLU A 130 8.66 -36.60 -40.23
C GLU A 130 7.73 -36.16 -39.09
N PHE A 131 8.15 -36.25 -37.82
CA PHE A 131 7.31 -35.97 -36.66
C PHE A 131 6.64 -34.59 -36.72
N GLU A 132 7.42 -33.53 -36.90
CA GLU A 132 6.93 -32.15 -36.95
C GLU A 132 5.89 -31.95 -38.07
N ASN A 133 6.17 -32.52 -39.25
CA ASN A 133 5.26 -32.48 -40.40
C ASN A 133 3.96 -33.23 -40.11
N LYS A 134 4.03 -34.39 -39.45
CA LYS A 134 2.86 -35.21 -39.12
C LYS A 134 1.99 -34.58 -38.03
N VAL A 135 2.60 -33.97 -37.02
CA VAL A 135 1.86 -33.21 -36.00
C VAL A 135 1.21 -31.96 -36.60
N THR A 136 1.93 -31.24 -37.46
CA THR A 136 1.39 -30.08 -38.18
C THR A 136 0.21 -30.48 -39.07
N GLU A 137 0.34 -31.56 -39.84
CA GLU A 137 -0.72 -32.11 -40.68
C GLU A 137 -1.93 -32.54 -39.84
N PHE A 138 -1.73 -33.19 -38.69
CA PHE A 138 -2.79 -33.54 -37.77
C PHE A 138 -3.55 -32.31 -37.27
N ILE A 139 -2.83 -31.27 -36.82
CA ILE A 139 -3.44 -30.02 -36.35
C ILE A 139 -4.22 -29.36 -37.49
N TYR A 140 -3.64 -29.23 -38.68
CA TYR A 140 -4.32 -28.62 -39.83
C TYR A 140 -5.59 -29.35 -40.23
N LYS A 141 -5.57 -30.69 -40.27
CA LYS A 141 -6.78 -31.48 -40.49
C LYS A 141 -7.89 -31.13 -39.50
N LYS A 142 -7.58 -31.03 -38.21
CA LYS A 142 -8.56 -30.64 -37.18
C LYS A 142 -9.11 -29.24 -37.40
N LEU A 143 -8.26 -28.29 -37.81
CA LEU A 143 -8.66 -26.91 -38.10
C LEU A 143 -9.53 -26.79 -39.37
N ILE A 144 -9.14 -27.47 -40.45
CA ILE A 144 -9.88 -27.52 -41.72
C ILE A 144 -11.29 -28.08 -41.49
N LYS A 145 -11.42 -29.12 -40.65
CA LYS A 145 -12.72 -29.72 -40.30
C LYS A 145 -13.72 -28.70 -39.75
N VAL A 146 -13.25 -27.65 -39.08
CA VAL A 146 -14.08 -26.59 -38.48
C VAL A 146 -14.00 -25.25 -39.23
N GLY A 147 -13.40 -25.23 -40.42
CA GLY A 147 -13.31 -24.05 -41.29
C GLY A 147 -12.31 -22.98 -40.83
N ILE A 148 -11.30 -23.33 -40.04
CA ILE A 148 -10.23 -22.41 -39.62
C ILE A 148 -9.14 -22.36 -40.69
N LEU A 149 -8.65 -21.15 -41.01
CA LEU A 149 -7.57 -20.93 -41.97
C LEU A 149 -6.26 -21.52 -41.42
N VAL A 150 -5.55 -22.28 -42.26
CA VAL A 150 -4.31 -22.96 -41.88
C VAL A 150 -3.11 -22.38 -42.63
N GLY A 151 -1.92 -22.48 -42.06
CA GLY A 151 -0.71 -21.98 -42.74
C GLY A 151 -0.43 -20.48 -42.58
N ILE A 152 -1.40 -19.70 -42.11
CA ILE A 152 -1.27 -18.26 -41.80
C ILE A 152 -1.19 -18.03 -40.30
N ARG A 153 -0.49 -16.97 -39.85
CA ARG A 153 -0.43 -16.54 -38.44
C ARG A 153 -0.06 -17.66 -37.46
N ASN A 154 0.83 -18.56 -37.89
CA ASN A 154 1.16 -19.83 -37.20
C ASN A 154 2.63 -19.94 -36.80
N LYS A 155 3.39 -18.84 -36.84
CA LYS A 155 4.82 -18.83 -36.52
C LYS A 155 5.12 -19.39 -35.12
N ALA A 156 4.29 -19.05 -34.14
CA ALA A 156 4.39 -19.59 -32.79
C ALA A 156 4.29 -21.12 -32.75
N MET A 157 3.32 -21.70 -33.48
CA MET A 157 3.15 -23.14 -33.61
C MET A 157 4.41 -23.81 -34.18
N LYS A 158 4.93 -23.30 -35.31
CA LYS A 158 6.12 -23.87 -35.96
C LYS A 158 7.32 -23.90 -35.00
N ASN A 159 7.55 -22.79 -34.30
CA ASN A 159 8.64 -22.69 -33.33
C ASN A 159 8.49 -23.69 -32.18
N GLU A 160 7.28 -23.83 -31.62
CA GLU A 160 7.04 -24.75 -30.51
C GLU A 160 7.10 -26.22 -30.94
N LEU A 161 6.57 -26.57 -32.12
CA LEU A 161 6.69 -27.93 -32.64
C LEU A 161 8.14 -28.31 -32.94
N SER A 162 8.96 -27.38 -33.45
CA SER A 162 10.39 -27.60 -33.65
C SER A 162 11.13 -27.86 -32.33
N LYS A 163 10.78 -27.14 -31.25
CA LYS A 163 11.31 -27.38 -29.90
C LYS A 163 10.90 -28.74 -29.37
N ILE A 164 9.61 -29.10 -29.48
CA ILE A 164 9.10 -30.41 -29.04
C ILE A 164 9.79 -31.54 -29.80
N SER A 165 9.92 -31.41 -31.12
CA SER A 165 10.65 -32.37 -31.97
C SER A 165 12.10 -32.55 -31.53
N SER A 166 12.79 -31.44 -31.21
CA SER A 166 14.17 -31.47 -30.70
C SER A 166 14.29 -32.14 -29.34
N PHE A 167 13.35 -31.86 -28.42
CA PHE A 167 13.33 -32.53 -27.11
C PHE A 167 13.03 -34.02 -27.25
N LEU A 168 12.07 -34.39 -28.09
CA LEU A 168 11.71 -35.78 -28.36
C LEU A 168 12.88 -36.55 -28.97
N ARG A 169 13.69 -35.92 -29.84
CA ARG A 169 14.90 -36.51 -30.41
C ARG A 169 15.96 -36.85 -29.38
N ILE A 170 16.06 -36.06 -28.30
CA ILE A 170 17.08 -36.24 -27.25
C ILE A 170 16.58 -37.19 -26.16
N LYS A 171 15.34 -37.00 -25.70
CA LYS A 171 14.78 -37.70 -24.54
C LYS A 171 14.02 -38.97 -24.89
N GLU A 172 13.66 -39.16 -26.16
CA GLU A 172 12.84 -40.26 -26.69
C GLU A 172 11.44 -40.40 -26.04
N ILE A 173 11.03 -39.40 -25.25
CA ILE A 173 9.69 -39.30 -24.65
C ILE A 173 9.22 -37.83 -24.67
N ILE A 174 7.91 -37.63 -24.54
CA ILE A 174 7.33 -36.31 -24.23
C ILE A 174 7.15 -36.23 -22.71
N ASP A 175 8.05 -35.50 -22.06
CA ASP A 175 8.21 -35.48 -20.61
C ASP A 175 7.17 -34.63 -19.86
N LYS A 176 6.48 -33.74 -20.55
CA LYS A 176 5.46 -32.85 -19.99
C LYS A 176 4.43 -32.43 -21.03
N ASP A 177 3.37 -31.79 -20.57
CA ASP A 177 2.38 -31.18 -21.46
C ASP A 177 2.94 -29.88 -22.05
N TYR A 178 2.79 -29.71 -23.36
CA TYR A 178 3.21 -28.51 -24.09
C TYR A 178 1.98 -27.79 -24.62
N THR A 179 1.71 -26.59 -24.11
CA THR A 179 0.58 -25.75 -24.54
C THR A 179 1.09 -24.55 -25.32
N PHE A 180 0.59 -24.35 -26.54
CA PHE A 180 1.02 -23.27 -27.41
C PHE A 180 -0.08 -22.76 -28.32
N VAL A 181 0.10 -21.54 -28.83
CA VAL A 181 -0.82 -20.90 -29.78
C VAL A 181 -0.59 -21.50 -31.17
N VAL A 182 -1.66 -22.04 -31.75
CA VAL A 182 -1.64 -22.64 -33.09
C VAL A 182 -1.78 -21.54 -34.15
N THR A 183 -2.77 -20.67 -33.98
CA THR A 183 -3.02 -19.50 -34.81
C THR A 183 -3.79 -18.46 -34.00
N SER A 184 -3.65 -17.19 -34.36
CA SER A 184 -4.30 -16.06 -33.70
C SER A 184 -4.88 -15.11 -34.74
N GLY A 185 -6.13 -14.69 -34.56
CA GLY A 185 -6.69 -13.49 -35.19
C GLY A 185 -6.41 -12.24 -34.36
N VAL A 186 -7.29 -11.26 -34.44
CA VAL A 186 -7.23 -9.97 -33.74
C VAL A 186 -8.50 -9.76 -32.93
N ASN A 187 -8.37 -9.48 -31.63
CA ASN A 187 -9.52 -9.16 -30.79
C ASN A 187 -10.08 -7.78 -31.14
N LYS A 188 -11.41 -7.65 -31.12
CA LYS A 188 -12.02 -6.32 -31.14
C LYS A 188 -11.71 -5.57 -29.84
N LYS A 189 -11.62 -4.25 -29.94
CA LYS A 189 -11.73 -3.32 -28.80
C LYS A 189 -13.16 -2.80 -28.81
N ASP A 190 -13.88 -2.98 -27.70
CA ASP A 190 -15.25 -2.48 -27.60
C ASP A 190 -15.27 -0.95 -27.54
N SER A 191 -16.33 -0.36 -28.08
CA SER A 191 -16.59 1.08 -27.93
C SER A 191 -17.02 1.40 -26.51
N ASN A 192 -16.73 2.62 -26.07
CA ASN A 192 -17.22 3.16 -24.81
C ASN A 192 -18.23 4.27 -25.08
N ASP A 193 -19.40 4.15 -24.47
CA ASP A 193 -20.39 5.23 -24.42
C ASP A 193 -19.83 6.42 -23.62
N ASP A 194 -20.42 7.58 -23.80
CA ASP A 194 -20.08 8.75 -22.99
C ASP A 194 -20.45 8.55 -21.51
N SER A 195 -19.70 9.18 -20.60
CA SER A 195 -19.99 9.06 -19.16
C SER A 195 -19.59 10.30 -18.36
N ILE A 196 -20.23 10.51 -17.22
CA ILE A 196 -19.82 11.48 -16.20
C ILE A 196 -19.30 10.72 -14.99
N VAL A 197 -18.05 10.96 -14.63
CA VAL A 197 -17.37 10.40 -13.46
C VAL A 197 -17.30 11.46 -12.37
N TYR A 198 -17.85 11.14 -11.20
CA TYR A 198 -17.84 12.01 -10.02
C TYR A 198 -16.68 11.63 -9.08
N HIS A 199 -15.48 12.14 -9.38
CA HIS A 199 -14.26 11.81 -8.64
C HIS A 199 -14.36 12.14 -7.14
N TYR A 200 -15.01 13.25 -6.76
CA TYR A 200 -15.15 13.63 -5.35
C TYR A 200 -15.92 12.59 -4.51
N LYS A 201 -16.83 11.81 -5.10
CA LYS A 201 -17.61 10.77 -4.42
C LYS A 201 -16.78 9.53 -4.06
N ASN A 202 -15.61 9.35 -4.66
CA ASN A 202 -14.71 8.23 -4.36
C ASN A 202 -14.07 8.34 -2.97
N LYS A 203 -14.16 9.50 -2.30
CA LYS A 203 -13.68 9.70 -0.93
C LYS A 203 -14.58 9.08 0.15
N ILE A 204 -15.75 8.57 -0.21
CA ILE A 204 -16.68 7.93 0.72
C ILE A 204 -16.12 6.56 1.16
N ASN A 205 -15.47 6.53 2.32
CA ASN A 205 -15.03 5.29 2.97
C ASN A 205 -16.03 4.88 4.06
N ASN A 206 -17.03 4.10 3.66
CA ASN A 206 -18.06 3.60 4.59
C ASN A 206 -17.71 2.25 5.21
N ILE A 207 -16.52 1.73 4.94
CA ILE A 207 -16.06 0.43 5.45
C ILE A 207 -15.01 0.72 6.51
N ASP A 208 -15.27 0.29 7.74
CA ASP A 208 -14.29 0.41 8.82
C ASP A 208 -13.12 -0.58 8.63
N ASN A 209 -12.07 -0.45 9.43
CA ASN A 209 -10.88 -1.33 9.39
C ASN A 209 -11.20 -2.82 9.65
N SER A 210 -12.44 -3.15 10.04
CA SER A 210 -12.93 -4.51 10.27
C SER A 210 -13.88 -5.02 9.17
N GLY A 211 -14.07 -4.26 8.09
CA GLY A 211 -14.93 -4.62 6.97
C GLY A 211 -16.42 -4.36 7.20
N ARG A 212 -16.82 -3.69 8.29
CA ARG A 212 -18.22 -3.38 8.60
C ARG A 212 -18.62 -2.03 8.04
N ILE A 213 -19.88 -1.93 7.61
CA ILE A 213 -20.44 -0.70 7.06
C ILE A 213 -20.76 0.27 8.19
N ASN A 214 -20.10 1.44 8.20
CA ASN A 214 -20.37 2.53 9.13
C ASN A 214 -21.57 3.36 8.63
N TYR A 215 -22.78 3.03 9.09
CA TYR A 215 -24.02 3.72 8.72
C TYR A 215 -24.12 5.18 9.20
N ALA A 216 -23.21 5.63 10.07
CA ALA A 216 -23.10 7.02 10.48
C ALA A 216 -22.31 7.85 9.46
N ASN A 217 -21.39 7.24 8.69
CA ASN A 217 -20.66 7.92 7.63
C ASN A 217 -21.46 7.81 6.32
N ARG A 218 -22.27 8.84 6.01
CA ARG A 218 -23.13 8.85 4.81
C ARG A 218 -22.58 9.69 3.66
N GLY A 219 -21.39 10.25 3.82
CA GLY A 219 -20.82 11.20 2.85
C GLY A 219 -21.64 12.49 2.75
N TYR A 220 -22.17 12.98 3.89
CA TYR A 220 -23.00 14.20 3.94
C TYR A 220 -22.29 15.42 3.37
N LEU A 221 -20.97 15.50 3.56
CA LEU A 221 -20.11 16.53 3.01
C LEU A 221 -18.79 15.89 2.58
N LEU A 222 -18.29 16.28 1.41
CA LEU A 222 -17.04 15.78 0.83
C LEU A 222 -16.13 16.96 0.51
N GLY A 223 -15.07 17.09 1.31
CA GLY A 223 -14.08 18.14 1.14
C GLY A 223 -13.21 17.91 -0.10
N VAL A 224 -12.80 19.00 -0.75
CA VAL A 224 -11.91 19.02 -1.92
C VAL A 224 -10.85 20.09 -1.75
N ALA A 225 -9.65 19.79 -2.23
CA ALA A 225 -8.53 20.72 -2.25
C ALA A 225 -8.60 21.64 -3.48
N LYS A 226 -7.87 22.75 -3.42
CA LYS A 226 -7.63 23.59 -4.61
C LYS A 226 -6.93 22.77 -5.71
N ASP A 227 -7.35 23.00 -6.95
CA ASP A 227 -6.88 22.33 -8.17
C ASP A 227 -7.21 20.83 -8.23
N GLU A 228 -8.09 20.33 -7.35
CA GLU A 228 -8.54 18.93 -7.36
C GLU A 228 -9.56 18.67 -8.47
N LEU A 229 -9.42 17.56 -9.19
CA LEU A 229 -10.39 17.07 -10.18
C LEU A 229 -11.63 16.54 -9.46
N ILE A 230 -12.77 17.19 -9.64
CA ILE A 230 -14.02 16.84 -8.96
C ILE A 230 -14.97 16.03 -9.86
N ILE A 231 -15.08 16.40 -11.13
CA ILE A 231 -15.99 15.78 -12.10
C ILE A 231 -15.27 15.68 -13.44
N GLU A 232 -15.51 14.60 -14.17
CA GLU A 232 -14.99 14.38 -15.51
C GLU A 232 -16.09 13.87 -16.43
N TYR A 233 -16.31 14.55 -17.55
CA TYR A 233 -17.08 14.03 -18.66
C TYR A 233 -16.11 13.37 -19.65
N GLN A 234 -16.35 12.10 -19.96
CA GLN A 234 -15.58 11.33 -20.94
C GLN A 234 -16.39 11.19 -22.23
N LYS A 235 -15.79 11.59 -23.36
CA LYS A 235 -16.42 11.49 -24.69
C LYS A 235 -16.60 10.02 -25.11
N PRO A 236 -17.58 9.73 -25.97
CA PRO A 236 -17.74 8.40 -26.52
C PRO A 236 -16.51 8.06 -27.39
N VAL A 237 -15.96 6.86 -27.20
CA VAL A 237 -14.78 6.40 -27.94
C VAL A 237 -15.18 5.21 -28.79
N MET A 238 -14.98 5.33 -30.11
CA MET A 238 -15.18 4.22 -31.04
C MET A 238 -14.12 3.16 -30.80
N GLY A 239 -14.56 1.92 -30.64
CA GLY A 239 -13.67 0.78 -30.55
C GLY A 239 -13.06 0.38 -31.90
N GLU A 240 -12.26 -0.67 -31.91
CA GLU A 240 -11.58 -1.18 -33.11
C GLU A 240 -12.10 -2.58 -33.47
N PRO A 241 -12.44 -2.85 -34.74
CA PRO A 241 -12.89 -4.17 -35.16
C PRO A 241 -11.80 -5.22 -34.97
N GLY A 242 -12.24 -6.47 -34.79
CA GLY A 242 -11.37 -7.63 -34.77
C GLY A 242 -11.51 -8.46 -36.03
N ARG A 243 -10.74 -9.54 -36.14
CA ARG A 243 -10.95 -10.60 -37.13
C ARG A 243 -10.59 -11.95 -36.53
N ASP A 244 -11.48 -12.93 -36.67
CA ASP A 244 -11.27 -14.27 -36.11
C ASP A 244 -10.29 -15.10 -36.96
N VAL A 245 -9.96 -16.32 -36.51
CA VAL A 245 -9.03 -17.24 -37.21
C VAL A 245 -9.64 -17.91 -38.45
N ARG A 246 -10.92 -17.67 -38.73
CA ARG A 246 -11.60 -18.09 -39.97
C ARG A 246 -11.55 -16.98 -41.03
N GLY A 247 -11.01 -15.81 -40.69
CA GLY A 247 -10.95 -14.65 -41.57
C GLY A 247 -12.21 -13.79 -41.52
N ILE A 248 -13.12 -13.99 -40.55
CA ILE A 248 -14.38 -13.24 -40.43
C ILE A 248 -14.17 -12.01 -39.55
N VAL A 249 -14.58 -10.82 -40.03
CA VAL A 249 -14.53 -9.58 -39.26
C VAL A 249 -15.46 -9.66 -38.05
N ILE A 250 -14.95 -9.23 -36.91
CA ILE A 250 -15.71 -9.07 -35.67
C ILE A 250 -16.06 -7.58 -35.56
N PRO A 251 -17.30 -7.18 -35.86
CA PRO A 251 -17.69 -5.77 -35.86
C PRO A 251 -17.73 -5.20 -34.43
N VAL A 252 -17.56 -3.88 -34.34
CA VAL A 252 -17.78 -3.11 -33.11
C VAL A 252 -19.08 -2.33 -33.25
N VAL A 253 -19.81 -2.21 -32.15
CA VAL A 253 -21.02 -1.38 -32.08
C VAL A 253 -20.60 0.07 -31.91
N GLU A 254 -21.26 0.99 -32.61
CA GLU A 254 -20.99 2.42 -32.45
C GLU A 254 -21.29 2.86 -31.00
N PRO A 255 -20.42 3.70 -30.39
CA PRO A 255 -20.69 4.22 -29.06
C PRO A 255 -21.90 5.15 -29.07
N ARG A 256 -22.64 5.17 -27.97
CA ARG A 256 -23.79 6.05 -27.78
C ARG A 256 -23.36 7.34 -27.10
N THR A 257 -23.97 8.44 -27.52
CA THR A 257 -23.96 9.71 -26.79
C THR A 257 -25.27 9.84 -26.04
N THR A 258 -25.22 9.63 -24.73
CA THR A 258 -26.36 9.62 -23.81
C THR A 258 -26.50 10.93 -23.04
N ILE A 259 -25.41 11.70 -22.90
CA ILE A 259 -25.37 12.94 -22.14
C ILE A 259 -25.75 14.10 -23.05
N THR A 260 -26.97 14.59 -22.87
CA THR A 260 -27.56 15.66 -23.69
C THR A 260 -27.34 17.06 -23.11
N LYS A 261 -27.03 17.16 -21.82
CA LYS A 261 -26.77 18.42 -21.11
C LYS A 261 -25.56 18.24 -20.19
N MET A 262 -24.57 19.12 -20.33
CA MET A 262 -23.41 19.18 -19.43
C MET A 262 -23.83 19.72 -18.05
N ILE A 263 -23.00 19.43 -17.05
CA ILE A 263 -23.21 19.97 -15.71
C ILE A 263 -23.17 21.49 -15.73
N GLU A 264 -23.93 22.13 -14.85
CA GLU A 264 -23.82 23.57 -14.61
C GLU A 264 -22.92 23.79 -13.40
N HIS A 265 -22.16 24.88 -13.41
CA HIS A 265 -21.26 25.22 -12.30
C HIS A 265 -21.12 26.74 -12.11
N THR A 266 -20.70 27.13 -10.92
CA THR A 266 -20.34 28.52 -10.58
C THR A 266 -18.91 28.86 -11.02
N ASP A 267 -18.52 30.12 -10.82
CA ASP A 267 -17.15 30.59 -11.10
C ASP A 267 -16.08 29.95 -10.20
N GLU A 268 -16.45 29.21 -9.17
CA GLU A 268 -15.54 28.53 -8.23
C GLU A 268 -14.99 27.20 -8.76
N ILE A 269 -15.47 26.78 -9.93
CA ILE A 269 -15.01 25.59 -10.64
C ILE A 269 -14.36 26.03 -11.96
N GLU A 270 -13.24 25.41 -12.31
CA GLU A 270 -12.54 25.60 -13.57
C GLU A 270 -12.86 24.45 -14.51
N GLU A 271 -13.37 24.77 -15.69
CA GLU A 271 -13.57 23.82 -16.78
C GLU A 271 -12.32 23.76 -17.67
N ARG A 272 -11.84 22.54 -17.95
CA ARG A 272 -10.76 22.28 -18.90
C ARG A 272 -11.22 21.26 -19.94
N VAL A 273 -11.24 21.67 -21.20
CA VAL A 273 -11.68 20.84 -22.33
C VAL A 273 -10.46 20.26 -23.05
N ASP A 274 -10.47 18.96 -23.31
CA ASP A 274 -9.46 18.28 -24.12
C ASP A 274 -10.11 17.34 -25.15
N ASP A 275 -9.29 16.61 -25.91
CA ASP A 275 -9.77 15.67 -26.92
C ASP A 275 -10.57 14.52 -26.30
N SER A 276 -10.25 14.11 -25.07
CA SER A 276 -10.89 13.01 -24.35
C SER A 276 -12.20 13.39 -23.67
N GLY A 277 -12.42 14.68 -23.36
CA GLY A 277 -13.52 15.04 -22.48
C GLY A 277 -13.51 16.48 -21.97
N ILE A 278 -14.24 16.66 -20.88
CA ILE A 278 -14.27 17.90 -20.09
C ILE A 278 -13.94 17.53 -18.65
N LYS A 279 -12.98 18.24 -18.05
CA LYS A 279 -12.56 18.04 -16.66
C LYS A 279 -12.88 19.29 -15.86
N TYR A 280 -13.45 19.10 -14.68
CA TYR A 280 -13.86 20.16 -13.78
C TYR A 280 -13.00 20.13 -12.53
N TYR A 281 -12.32 21.24 -12.24
CA TYR A 281 -11.38 21.38 -11.13
C TYR A 281 -11.87 22.42 -10.12
N ALA A 282 -11.67 22.17 -8.82
CA ALA A 282 -11.99 23.17 -7.80
C ALA A 282 -10.97 24.32 -7.83
N LYS A 283 -11.40 25.59 -7.91
CA LYS A 283 -10.48 26.75 -7.89
C LYS A 283 -9.98 27.12 -6.49
N LYS A 284 -10.66 26.62 -5.46
CA LYS A 284 -10.33 26.80 -4.04
C LYS A 284 -10.62 25.52 -3.26
N ALA A 285 -10.09 25.46 -2.04
CA ALA A 285 -10.44 24.39 -1.11
C ALA A 285 -11.84 24.63 -0.52
N GLY A 286 -12.57 23.56 -0.24
CA GLY A 286 -13.91 23.64 0.33
C GLY A 286 -14.61 22.29 0.26
N TYR A 287 -15.92 22.28 0.06
CA TYR A 287 -16.69 21.08 -0.24
C TYR A 287 -17.55 21.26 -1.49
N VAL A 288 -17.85 20.15 -2.16
CA VAL A 288 -18.71 20.15 -3.34
C VAL A 288 -20.17 20.32 -2.91
N TYR A 289 -20.78 21.43 -3.32
CA TYR A 289 -22.19 21.72 -3.13
C TYR A 289 -22.95 21.45 -4.43
N ASP A 290 -23.90 20.51 -4.39
CA ASP A 290 -24.79 20.19 -5.53
C ASP A 290 -26.19 20.71 -5.26
N GLN A 291 -26.62 21.71 -6.03
CA GLN A 291 -27.98 22.22 -6.01
C GLN A 291 -28.66 21.96 -7.35
N LYS A 292 -29.32 20.79 -7.47
CA LYS A 292 -30.08 20.39 -8.67
C LYS A 292 -29.21 20.40 -9.95
N ASN A 293 -28.02 19.79 -9.89
CA ASN A 293 -27.01 19.75 -10.97
C ASN A 293 -26.29 21.07 -11.26
N ILE A 294 -26.40 22.06 -10.37
CA ILE A 294 -25.53 23.24 -10.36
C ILE A 294 -24.49 23.00 -9.26
N PHE A 295 -23.24 22.81 -9.67
CA PHE A 295 -22.12 22.52 -8.78
C PHE A 295 -21.39 23.79 -8.35
N ASP A 296 -20.99 23.83 -7.09
CA ASP A 296 -20.28 24.95 -6.49
C ASP A 296 -19.27 24.44 -5.46
N ILE A 297 -18.28 25.26 -5.09
CA ILE A 297 -17.35 24.98 -4.00
C ILE A 297 -17.60 25.99 -2.88
N LYS A 298 -18.06 25.48 -1.74
CA LYS A 298 -18.35 26.28 -0.54
C LYS A 298 -17.36 25.96 0.58
N GLU A 299 -17.06 26.96 1.40
CA GLU A 299 -16.15 26.83 2.55
C GLU A 299 -16.93 26.72 3.86
N GLU A 300 -18.09 27.37 3.97
CA GLU A 300 -18.90 27.39 5.18
C GLU A 300 -20.10 26.45 5.09
N LEU A 301 -20.34 25.70 6.16
CA LEU A 301 -21.54 24.89 6.35
C LEU A 301 -22.18 25.23 7.69
N ASP A 302 -23.42 25.69 7.62
CA ASP A 302 -24.27 25.90 8.79
C ASP A 302 -25.23 24.72 8.97
N VAL A 303 -25.18 24.07 10.12
CA VAL A 303 -26.12 23.02 10.53
C VAL A 303 -26.72 23.35 11.89
N ASN A 304 -27.95 22.89 12.14
CA ASN A 304 -28.55 23.05 13.46
C ASN A 304 -27.89 22.10 14.46
N GLU A 305 -27.92 20.80 14.17
CA GLU A 305 -27.34 19.73 14.99
C GLU A 305 -26.60 18.72 14.10
N ILE A 306 -25.64 18.02 14.69
CA ILE A 306 -24.98 16.85 14.10
C ILE A 306 -25.44 15.63 14.88
N SER A 307 -26.30 14.83 14.27
CA SER A 307 -26.88 13.65 14.88
C SER A 307 -27.00 12.54 13.86
N PHE A 308 -27.14 11.28 14.31
CA PHE A 308 -27.34 10.14 13.43
C PHE A 308 -28.59 10.30 12.51
N ARG A 309 -29.58 11.09 12.95
CA ARG A 309 -30.81 11.36 12.20
C ARG A 309 -30.66 12.50 11.19
N ALA A 310 -29.99 13.58 11.57
CA ALA A 310 -29.87 14.78 10.74
C ALA A 310 -28.78 14.64 9.67
N THR A 311 -27.51 14.66 10.10
CA THR A 311 -26.34 14.73 9.20
C THR A 311 -25.56 13.43 9.14
N GLY A 312 -25.61 12.62 10.21
CA GLY A 312 -24.58 11.62 10.47
C GLY A 312 -23.23 12.27 10.83
N SER A 313 -22.17 11.47 10.82
CA SER A 313 -20.79 11.95 10.96
C SER A 313 -20.39 12.77 9.74
N ILE A 314 -19.60 13.82 9.97
CA ILE A 314 -19.10 14.72 8.93
C ILE A 314 -17.59 14.56 8.84
N ASP A 315 -17.09 14.28 7.65
CA ASP A 315 -15.66 14.18 7.35
C ASP A 315 -15.33 15.10 6.17
N ALA A 316 -14.95 16.33 6.52
CA ALA A 316 -14.55 17.35 5.56
C ALA A 316 -13.03 17.36 5.32
N GLY A 317 -12.25 16.58 6.08
CA GLY A 317 -10.79 16.67 6.13
C GLY A 317 -10.26 17.95 6.80
N LEU A 318 -9.10 17.84 7.44
CA LEU A 318 -8.45 18.97 8.14
C LEU A 318 -7.91 20.06 7.22
N ASP A 319 -7.55 19.73 5.98
CA ASP A 319 -6.82 20.62 5.05
C ASP A 319 -7.70 21.29 3.98
N ASN A 320 -9.01 21.04 3.98
CA ASN A 320 -9.93 21.50 2.93
C ASN A 320 -10.58 22.87 3.21
N ASN A 321 -10.06 23.65 4.16
CA ASN A 321 -10.55 24.99 4.52
C ASN A 321 -12.06 25.07 4.84
N VAL A 322 -12.68 23.94 5.23
CA VAL A 322 -14.10 23.89 5.58
C VAL A 322 -14.33 24.38 7.01
N VAL A 323 -15.22 25.36 7.15
CA VAL A 323 -15.72 25.90 8.42
C VAL A 323 -17.11 25.35 8.69
N LEU A 324 -17.26 24.65 9.81
CA LEU A 324 -18.50 24.01 10.21
C LEU A 324 -19.10 24.72 11.43
N ASN A 325 -20.29 25.29 11.27
CA ASN A 325 -21.00 25.97 12.35
C ASN A 325 -22.22 25.13 12.77
N VAL A 326 -22.26 24.74 14.04
CA VAL A 326 -23.35 23.99 14.66
C VAL A 326 -24.10 24.89 15.63
N LYS A 327 -25.33 25.25 15.25
CA LYS A 327 -26.08 26.37 15.84
C LYS A 327 -27.05 26.02 16.98
N GLU A 328 -27.16 24.75 17.34
CA GLU A 328 -28.00 24.31 18.48
C GLU A 328 -27.48 24.91 19.80
N LYS A 329 -28.37 25.58 20.54
CA LYS A 329 -28.09 26.32 21.79
C LYS A 329 -28.89 25.83 22.99
N ASP A 330 -29.89 24.99 22.76
CA ASP A 330 -30.73 24.49 23.83
C ASP A 330 -29.89 23.63 24.79
N ILE A 331 -29.86 24.01 26.06
CA ILE A 331 -29.11 23.32 27.12
C ILE A 331 -29.56 21.86 27.33
N THR A 332 -30.78 21.52 26.88
CA THR A 332 -31.35 20.17 26.98
C THR A 332 -31.03 19.30 25.78
N LYS A 333 -30.40 19.86 24.74
CA LYS A 333 -30.01 19.15 23.53
C LYS A 333 -28.50 19.18 23.34
N ASP A 334 -28.02 18.19 22.60
CA ASP A 334 -26.64 18.12 22.18
C ASP A 334 -26.52 18.68 20.76
N ALA A 335 -25.59 19.61 20.56
CA ALA A 335 -25.24 20.11 19.24
C ALA A 335 -24.50 19.03 18.43
N ILE A 336 -23.65 18.25 19.11
CA ILE A 336 -23.02 17.04 18.56
C ILE A 336 -23.54 15.83 19.34
N GLY A 337 -24.30 14.97 18.67
CA GLY A 337 -24.93 13.79 19.25
C GLY A 337 -23.96 12.66 19.59
N ASP A 338 -24.48 11.67 20.32
CA ASP A 338 -23.70 10.51 20.81
C ASP A 338 -23.05 9.73 19.67
N GLY A 339 -21.75 9.47 19.81
CA GLY A 339 -20.96 8.66 18.88
C GLY A 339 -20.73 9.30 17.51
N MET A 340 -21.02 10.59 17.34
CA MET A 340 -20.75 11.31 16.09
C MET A 340 -19.26 11.66 15.96
N ASN A 341 -18.73 11.47 14.76
CA ASN A 341 -17.38 11.91 14.40
C ASN A 341 -17.49 13.15 13.52
N VAL A 342 -16.73 14.19 13.85
CA VAL A 342 -16.74 15.45 13.12
C VAL A 342 -15.30 15.86 12.84
N GLU A 343 -14.94 15.92 11.56
CA GLU A 343 -13.65 16.37 11.08
C GLU A 343 -13.81 17.53 10.09
N ALA A 344 -13.16 18.67 10.37
CA ALA A 344 -13.11 19.83 9.47
C ALA A 344 -11.91 20.74 9.80
N ASN A 345 -11.67 21.79 9.01
CA ASN A 345 -10.59 22.74 9.31
C ASN A 345 -10.90 23.57 10.56
N GLU A 346 -12.10 24.16 10.60
CA GLU A 346 -12.61 24.91 11.74
C GLU A 346 -14.01 24.41 12.12
N ILE A 347 -14.24 24.20 13.43
CA ILE A 347 -15.52 23.75 13.96
C ILE A 347 -15.98 24.69 15.07
N ASN A 348 -17.11 25.34 14.86
CA ASN A 348 -17.77 26.24 15.80
C ASN A 348 -19.07 25.59 16.32
N ILE A 349 -19.09 25.19 17.58
CA ILE A 349 -20.21 24.53 18.24
C ILE A 349 -20.78 25.49 19.29
N GLU A 350 -22.02 25.95 19.08
CA GLU A 350 -22.65 26.87 20.03
C GLU A 350 -23.20 26.15 21.28
N GLY A 351 -23.49 24.84 21.20
CA GLY A 351 -24.11 24.04 22.26
C GLY A 351 -23.24 22.93 22.87
N ASN A 352 -23.90 21.89 23.39
CA ASN A 352 -23.27 20.80 24.14
C ASN A 352 -22.73 19.68 23.22
N VAL A 353 -21.74 18.95 23.72
CA VAL A 353 -21.14 17.78 23.04
C VAL A 353 -21.44 16.52 23.84
N ALA A 354 -22.13 15.57 23.21
CA ALA A 354 -22.57 14.33 23.84
C ALA A 354 -21.41 13.36 24.14
N GLN A 355 -21.76 12.24 24.78
CA GLN A 355 -20.81 11.16 25.05
C GLN A 355 -20.29 10.53 23.75
N ASN A 356 -19.07 9.99 23.79
CA ASN A 356 -18.42 9.30 22.67
C ASN A 356 -18.29 10.11 21.35
N ALA A 357 -18.62 11.40 21.37
CA ALA A 357 -18.38 12.28 20.23
C ALA A 357 -16.86 12.51 20.07
N VAL A 358 -16.39 12.44 18.83
CA VAL A 358 -14.99 12.70 18.47
C VAL A 358 -14.94 13.90 17.54
N ILE A 359 -14.26 14.95 17.97
CA ILE A 359 -14.11 16.20 17.23
C ILE A 359 -12.65 16.35 16.85
N LYS A 360 -12.37 16.49 15.55
CA LYS A 360 -11.04 16.71 15.00
C LYS A 360 -11.01 17.98 14.15
N ALA A 361 -10.20 18.96 14.52
CA ALA A 361 -10.04 20.16 13.69
C ALA A 361 -8.70 20.86 13.88
N ASN A 362 -8.36 21.81 13.00
CA ASN A 362 -7.28 22.74 13.30
C ASN A 362 -7.74 23.75 14.37
N LYS A 363 -8.98 24.25 14.28
CA LYS A 363 -9.57 25.18 15.22
C LYS A 363 -10.92 24.69 15.73
N VAL A 364 -11.11 24.67 17.04
CA VAL A 364 -12.38 24.27 17.67
C VAL A 364 -12.87 25.34 18.64
N LYS A 365 -14.15 25.70 18.56
CA LYS A 365 -14.82 26.51 19.57
C LYS A 365 -16.05 25.79 20.07
N ILE A 366 -16.16 25.56 21.38
CA ILE A 366 -17.29 24.91 22.04
C ILE A 366 -17.88 25.88 23.07
N GLY A 367 -19.09 26.36 22.80
CA GLY A 367 -19.83 27.28 23.65
C GLY A 367 -20.57 26.60 24.82
N GLY A 368 -20.87 25.31 24.71
CA GLY A 368 -21.53 24.52 25.76
C GLY A 368 -20.57 23.67 26.59
N GLN A 369 -21.12 22.59 27.17
CA GLN A 369 -20.37 21.62 27.96
C GLN A 369 -20.01 20.38 27.16
N THR A 370 -18.82 19.83 27.40
CA THR A 370 -18.43 18.52 26.86
C THR A 370 -18.83 17.41 27.82
N HIS A 371 -19.25 16.26 27.31
CA HIS A 371 -19.45 15.08 28.15
C HIS A 371 -18.11 14.44 28.56
N ALA A 372 -18.06 13.73 29.70
CA ALA A 372 -16.85 13.07 30.22
C ALA A 372 -16.20 12.05 29.27
N LYS A 373 -16.97 11.53 28.30
CA LYS A 373 -16.53 10.56 27.28
C LYS A 373 -16.27 11.18 25.90
N ALA A 374 -16.42 12.50 25.76
CA ALA A 374 -16.11 13.19 24.53
C ALA A 374 -14.58 13.31 24.35
N HIS A 375 -14.14 13.26 23.10
CA HIS A 375 -12.74 13.42 22.74
C HIS A 375 -12.59 14.55 21.73
N ILE A 376 -11.75 15.53 22.05
CA ILE A 376 -11.47 16.68 21.20
C ILE A 376 -9.98 16.66 20.86
N GLU A 377 -9.67 16.61 19.58
CA GLU A 377 -8.32 16.69 19.03
C GLU A 377 -8.22 17.96 18.18
N ALA A 378 -7.44 18.95 18.62
CA ALA A 378 -7.29 20.20 17.86
C ALA A 378 -5.96 20.91 18.04
N LYS A 379 -5.50 21.64 17.02
CA LYS A 379 -4.32 22.51 17.19
C LYS A 379 -4.63 23.66 18.14
N GLU A 380 -5.75 24.34 17.91
CA GLU A 380 -6.25 25.42 18.77
C GLU A 380 -7.68 25.14 19.19
N ALA A 381 -7.98 25.28 20.48
CA ALA A 381 -9.35 25.13 20.98
C ALA A 381 -9.75 26.17 22.01
N LYS A 382 -11.04 26.53 22.01
CA LYS A 382 -11.69 27.34 23.05
C LYS A 382 -12.94 26.63 23.54
N ILE A 383 -12.98 26.27 24.83
CA ILE A 383 -14.05 25.44 25.41
C ILE A 383 -14.63 26.15 26.63
N ALA A 384 -15.95 26.30 26.69
CA ALA A 384 -16.61 26.91 27.83
C ALA A 384 -16.53 26.00 29.07
N VAL A 385 -17.07 24.77 29.00
CA VAL A 385 -17.00 23.80 30.09
C VAL A 385 -16.46 22.47 29.59
N HIS A 386 -15.31 22.06 30.12
CA HIS A 386 -14.64 20.83 29.70
C HIS A 386 -14.68 19.76 30.79
N ILE A 387 -15.32 18.63 30.48
CA ILE A 387 -15.41 17.42 31.32
C ILE A 387 -14.75 16.24 30.60
N GLY A 388 -14.69 16.26 29.27
CA GLY A 388 -14.13 15.20 28.44
C GLY A 388 -12.60 15.18 28.39
N SER A 389 -12.07 14.73 27.25
CA SER A 389 -10.64 14.69 26.98
C SER A 389 -10.26 15.61 25.83
N PHE A 390 -9.15 16.34 25.98
CA PHE A 390 -8.59 17.23 24.97
C PHE A 390 -7.13 16.85 24.69
N ASP A 391 -6.76 16.73 23.41
CA ASP A 391 -5.36 16.63 22.95
C ASP A 391 -5.10 17.70 21.88
N GLY A 392 -4.05 18.50 22.05
CA GLY A 392 -3.78 19.60 21.14
C GLY A 392 -2.47 20.34 21.32
N ASP A 393 -2.37 21.52 20.69
CA ASP A 393 -1.23 22.42 20.84
C ASP A 393 -1.58 23.57 21.82
N HIS A 394 -2.69 24.28 21.60
CA HIS A 394 -3.15 25.39 22.43
C HIS A 394 -4.62 25.22 22.82
N VAL A 395 -4.95 25.44 24.09
CA VAL A 395 -6.35 25.41 24.56
C VAL A 395 -6.66 26.50 25.57
N GLU A 396 -7.79 27.17 25.36
CA GLU A 396 -8.44 28.05 26.32
C GLU A 396 -9.68 27.38 26.90
N ILE A 397 -9.75 27.23 28.23
CA ILE A 397 -10.90 26.63 28.91
C ILE A 397 -11.45 27.61 29.94
N ASP A 398 -12.75 27.91 29.89
CA ASP A 398 -13.35 28.77 30.92
C ASP A 398 -13.52 27.99 32.24
N ARG A 399 -14.01 26.74 32.18
CA ARG A 399 -14.14 25.88 33.36
C ARG A 399 -13.77 24.43 33.07
N LEU A 400 -12.77 23.92 33.79
CA LEU A 400 -12.40 22.50 33.77
C LEU A 400 -13.06 21.77 34.94
N GLU A 401 -13.85 20.73 34.63
CA GLU A 401 -14.63 19.95 35.58
C GLU A 401 -14.28 18.46 35.47
N ASN A 402 -13.22 18.02 36.16
CA ASN A 402 -12.74 16.64 36.15
C ASN A 402 -12.36 16.10 34.76
N GLY A 403 -12.16 16.98 33.78
CA GLY A 403 -11.69 16.63 32.45
C GLY A 403 -10.20 16.35 32.38
N LYS A 404 -9.78 15.85 31.22
CA LYS A 404 -8.39 15.60 30.86
C LYS A 404 -7.94 16.56 29.78
N VAL A 405 -6.79 17.18 29.97
CA VAL A 405 -6.21 18.15 29.03
C VAL A 405 -4.76 17.78 28.79
N LYS A 406 -4.39 17.54 27.53
CA LYS A 406 -3.02 17.36 27.08
C LYS A 406 -2.71 18.39 25.99
N ALA A 407 -1.87 19.37 26.26
CA ALA A 407 -1.57 20.46 25.33
C ALA A 407 -0.09 20.86 25.39
N LYS A 408 0.39 21.69 24.45
CA LYS A 408 1.66 22.40 24.65
C LYS A 408 1.43 23.59 25.59
N THR A 409 0.42 24.41 25.27
CA THR A 409 0.02 25.56 26.08
C THR A 409 -1.45 25.44 26.47
N ALA A 410 -1.76 25.68 27.74
CA ALA A 410 -3.13 25.68 28.24
C ALA A 410 -3.40 26.92 29.11
N VAL A 411 -4.53 27.58 28.87
CA VAL A 411 -5.01 28.72 29.66
C VAL A 411 -6.39 28.37 30.19
N ILE A 412 -6.50 28.20 31.51
CA ILE A 412 -7.74 27.74 32.15
C ILE A 412 -8.21 28.77 33.19
N LYS A 413 -9.38 29.37 32.98
CA LYS A 413 -9.88 30.40 33.91
C LYS A 413 -10.24 29.82 35.28
N SER A 414 -10.88 28.66 35.33
CA SER A 414 -11.23 27.98 36.59
C SER A 414 -11.06 26.47 36.48
N VAL A 415 -10.24 25.90 37.37
CA VAL A 415 -10.05 24.45 37.50
C VAL A 415 -10.77 23.97 38.76
N LEU A 416 -11.84 23.19 38.58
CA LEU A 416 -12.61 22.58 39.67
C LEU A 416 -12.12 21.18 40.06
N GLY A 417 -11.25 20.60 39.22
CA GLY A 417 -10.67 19.27 39.35
C GLY A 417 -10.31 18.73 37.96
N GLY A 418 -9.51 17.67 37.88
CA GLY A 418 -9.13 17.03 36.62
C GLY A 418 -7.64 16.77 36.47
N GLU A 419 -7.26 16.35 35.27
CA GLU A 419 -5.89 16.00 34.90
C GLU A 419 -5.41 16.92 33.77
N ILE A 420 -4.33 17.67 34.01
CA ILE A 420 -3.77 18.61 33.05
C ILE A 420 -2.31 18.24 32.80
N ILE A 421 -1.92 18.08 31.54
CA ILE A 421 -0.56 17.81 31.09
C ILE A 421 -0.20 18.89 30.06
N ALA A 422 0.72 19.80 30.39
CA ALA A 422 1.10 20.89 29.48
C ALA A 422 2.57 21.30 29.60
N GLU A 423 3.16 21.90 28.56
CA GLU A 423 4.48 22.54 28.72
C GLU A 423 4.32 23.83 29.53
N LYS A 424 3.34 24.66 29.14
CA LYS A 424 2.99 25.93 29.80
C LYS A 424 1.53 25.93 30.21
N LEU A 425 1.26 26.30 31.46
CA LEU A 425 -0.08 26.31 32.02
C LEU A 425 -0.35 27.58 32.81
N GLU A 426 -1.39 28.31 32.41
CA GLU A 426 -1.93 29.44 33.16
C GLU A 426 -3.28 29.09 33.76
N ILE A 427 -3.43 29.27 35.06
CA ILE A 427 -4.66 29.02 35.81
C ILE A 427 -5.13 30.31 36.48
N GLY A 428 -6.38 30.70 36.21
CA GLY A 428 -7.04 31.78 36.94
C GLY A 428 -7.33 31.37 38.38
N VAL A 429 -8.23 30.40 38.58
CA VAL A 429 -8.61 29.89 39.89
C VAL A 429 -8.36 28.38 39.96
N LEU A 430 -7.54 27.94 40.92
CA LEU A 430 -7.31 26.53 41.21
C LEU A 430 -8.12 26.11 42.46
N ALA A 431 -9.10 25.22 42.27
CA ALA A 431 -9.84 24.58 43.35
C ALA A 431 -9.06 23.38 43.91
N SER A 432 -9.73 22.28 44.24
CA SER A 432 -9.14 21.11 44.91
C SER A 432 -9.00 19.91 43.98
N ASN A 433 -8.18 18.93 44.37
CA ASN A 433 -8.09 17.60 43.73
C ASN A 433 -7.70 17.61 42.24
N SER A 434 -6.86 18.57 41.83
CA SER A 434 -6.31 18.60 40.46
C SER A 434 -4.98 17.87 40.39
N ASN A 435 -4.77 17.11 39.32
CA ASN A 435 -3.49 16.53 38.96
C ASN A 435 -2.90 17.32 37.80
N ILE A 436 -1.78 17.99 38.03
CA ILE A 436 -1.16 18.91 37.09
C ILE A 436 0.25 18.41 36.81
N ILE A 437 0.56 18.15 35.54
CA ILE A 437 1.88 17.75 35.06
C ILE A 437 2.38 18.84 34.12
N ILE A 438 3.53 19.42 34.42
CA ILE A 438 4.15 20.47 33.60
C ILE A 438 5.60 20.16 33.23
N ALA A 439 6.10 20.79 32.17
CA ALA A 439 7.52 20.79 31.82
C ALA A 439 8.19 22.15 32.09
N ASP A 440 7.59 23.27 31.68
CA ASP A 440 8.22 24.58 31.76
C ASP A 440 7.63 25.44 32.90
N THR A 441 6.44 25.99 32.71
CA THR A 441 5.91 27.01 33.65
C THR A 441 4.45 26.76 34.00
N LEU A 442 4.14 26.85 35.30
CA LEU A 442 2.79 26.89 35.85
C LEU A 442 2.57 28.25 36.53
N GLU A 443 1.57 29.00 36.09
CA GLU A 443 1.13 30.22 36.76
C GLU A 443 -0.27 30.06 37.35
N ILE A 444 -0.41 30.31 38.66
CA ILE A 444 -1.69 30.26 39.37
C ILE A 444 -2.01 31.66 39.90
N ARG A 445 -3.05 32.31 39.37
CA ARG A 445 -3.49 33.64 39.82
C ARG A 445 -4.12 33.56 41.22
N GLN A 446 -4.99 32.58 41.46
CA GLN A 446 -5.65 32.37 42.74
C GLN A 446 -5.79 30.88 43.08
N LEU A 447 -5.20 30.45 44.18
CA LEU A 447 -5.31 29.10 44.74
C LEU A 447 -6.33 29.13 45.88
N LYS A 448 -7.44 28.40 45.72
CA LYS A 448 -8.51 28.30 46.72
C LYS A 448 -8.60 26.92 47.37
N GLY A 449 -8.28 25.87 46.62
CA GLY A 449 -8.46 24.50 47.10
C GLY A 449 -7.21 23.87 47.70
N VAL A 450 -7.36 22.59 48.03
CA VAL A 450 -6.38 21.73 48.70
C VAL A 450 -6.23 20.42 47.93
N ASN A 451 -5.23 19.60 48.27
CA ASN A 451 -4.98 18.30 47.64
C ASN A 451 -4.70 18.36 46.12
N ASN A 452 -4.16 19.47 45.62
CA ASN A 452 -3.64 19.50 44.26
C ASN A 452 -2.26 18.86 44.22
N LYS A 453 -2.01 18.06 43.18
CA LYS A 453 -0.73 17.42 42.91
C LYS A 453 -0.13 18.07 41.68
N ILE A 454 1.00 18.75 41.85
CA ILE A 454 1.74 19.42 40.79
C ILE A 454 3.03 18.63 40.60
N LEU A 455 3.23 18.06 39.42
CA LEU A 455 4.41 17.32 39.03
C LEU A 455 5.11 18.05 37.89
N VAL A 456 6.38 18.36 38.06
CA VAL A 456 7.25 18.83 36.98
C VAL A 456 8.00 17.61 36.44
N ASP A 457 7.62 17.16 35.24
CA ASP A 457 8.17 15.97 34.58
C ASP A 457 8.14 16.13 33.05
N PHE A 458 9.32 16.24 32.44
CA PHE A 458 9.49 16.41 30.99
C PHE A 458 9.15 15.13 30.20
N SER A 459 9.18 13.95 30.84
CA SER A 459 8.94 12.66 30.17
C SER A 459 7.47 12.41 29.80
N MET A 460 6.54 13.16 30.43
CA MET A 460 5.10 12.99 30.28
C MET A 460 4.44 13.99 29.32
N VAL A 461 5.17 15.04 28.93
CA VAL A 461 4.64 16.13 28.09
C VAL A 461 4.83 15.83 26.60
N LYS A 462 3.93 16.32 25.75
CA LYS A 462 3.91 16.09 24.30
C LYS A 462 5.24 16.53 23.66
N ASN A 463 5.67 15.85 22.60
CA ASN A 463 6.97 16.00 21.89
C ASN A 463 8.23 15.70 22.72
N THR A 464 8.39 16.43 23.83
CA THR A 464 9.57 16.37 24.69
C THR A 464 9.68 15.00 25.36
N GLY A 465 8.56 14.52 25.90
CA GLY A 465 8.46 13.18 26.47
C GLY A 465 8.62 12.07 25.44
N GLU A 466 8.12 12.24 24.21
CA GLU A 466 8.32 11.25 23.14
C GLU A 466 9.79 11.08 22.78
N THR A 467 10.56 12.18 22.74
CA THR A 467 11.99 12.16 22.46
C THR A 467 12.76 11.47 23.59
N ILE A 468 12.47 11.83 24.84
CA ILE A 468 13.07 11.18 26.01
C ILE A 468 12.76 9.68 26.02
N ASN A 469 11.50 9.29 25.84
CA ASN A 469 11.07 7.89 25.88
C ASN A 469 11.71 7.07 24.74
N LYS A 470 11.78 7.61 23.52
CA LYS A 470 12.50 6.97 22.39
C LYS A 470 13.98 6.76 22.70
N ASN A 471 14.64 7.74 23.31
CA ASN A 471 16.05 7.62 23.67
C ASN A 471 16.26 6.62 24.81
N LEU A 472 15.37 6.56 25.80
CA LEU A 472 15.38 5.55 26.86
C LEU A 472 15.20 4.12 26.32
N GLU A 473 14.30 3.92 25.35
CA GLU A 473 14.10 2.63 24.68
C GLU A 473 15.37 2.19 23.93
N LYS A 474 15.98 3.09 23.14
CA LYS A 474 17.27 2.82 22.47
C LYS A 474 18.38 2.45 23.47
N ILE A 475 18.47 3.17 24.58
CA ILE A 475 19.46 2.85 25.64
C ILE A 475 19.22 1.44 26.17
N LYS A 476 17.96 1.04 26.40
CA LYS A 476 17.61 -0.30 26.87
C LYS A 476 18.05 -1.39 25.89
N GLU A 477 17.75 -1.21 24.60
CA GLU A 477 18.13 -2.15 23.55
C GLU A 477 19.66 -2.32 23.44
N ILE A 478 20.39 -1.21 23.44
CA ILE A 478 21.86 -1.25 23.36
C ILE A 478 22.44 -1.91 24.62
N ARG A 479 21.89 -1.62 25.81
CA ARG A 479 22.32 -2.27 27.06
C ARG A 479 22.15 -3.79 27.00
N GLU A 480 21.01 -4.28 26.53
CA GLU A 480 20.74 -5.72 26.39
C GLU A 480 21.78 -6.41 25.48
N GLN A 481 22.23 -5.74 24.42
CA GLN A 481 23.31 -6.24 23.56
C GLN A 481 24.68 -6.24 24.24
N ILE A 482 24.97 -5.20 25.03
CA ILE A 482 26.27 -5.03 25.71
C ILE A 482 26.46 -6.04 26.85
N VAL A 483 25.41 -6.50 27.55
CA VAL A 483 25.54 -7.35 28.77
C VAL A 483 26.48 -8.56 28.57
N LYS A 484 26.50 -9.16 27.37
CA LYS A 484 27.28 -10.38 27.08
C LYS A 484 28.70 -10.08 26.57
N MET A 485 28.96 -8.87 26.06
CA MET A 485 30.23 -8.52 25.40
C MET A 485 31.43 -8.50 26.36
N PRO A 486 31.37 -7.98 27.60
CA PRO A 486 32.50 -8.02 28.54
C PRO A 486 32.99 -9.44 28.83
N LYS A 487 32.07 -10.40 28.99
CA LYS A 487 32.42 -11.82 29.22
C LYS A 487 33.12 -12.42 28.01
N GLN A 488 32.69 -12.07 26.80
CA GLN A 488 33.30 -12.53 25.55
C GLN A 488 34.69 -11.92 25.33
N LEU A 489 34.85 -10.62 25.63
CA LEU A 489 36.13 -9.92 25.59
C LEU A 489 37.13 -10.54 26.57
N GLU A 490 36.72 -10.79 27.81
CA GLU A 490 37.58 -11.40 28.83
C GLU A 490 37.99 -12.82 28.43
N ALA A 491 37.05 -13.65 27.97
CA ALA A 491 37.37 -15.00 27.48
C ALA A 491 38.36 -15.00 26.31
N LYS A 492 38.17 -14.12 25.31
CA LYS A 492 39.11 -13.99 24.19
C LYS A 492 40.48 -13.46 24.64
N LYS A 493 40.50 -12.51 25.59
CA LYS A 493 41.72 -11.95 26.16
C LYS A 493 42.56 -13.01 26.89
N CYS A 494 41.93 -13.88 27.69
CA CYS A 494 42.62 -15.00 28.34
C CYS A 494 43.32 -15.90 27.31
N ILE A 495 42.61 -16.30 26.25
CA ILE A 495 43.16 -17.17 25.19
C ILE A 495 44.31 -16.48 24.45
N ILE A 496 44.21 -15.16 24.20
CA ILE A 496 45.29 -14.39 23.57
C ILE A 496 46.54 -14.37 24.46
N GLU A 497 46.40 -14.09 25.76
CA GLU A 497 47.54 -14.04 26.69
C GLU A 497 48.18 -15.42 26.87
N GLU A 498 47.40 -16.50 26.99
CA GLU A 498 47.92 -17.88 27.08
C GLU A 498 48.74 -18.29 25.85
N ASN A 499 48.32 -17.86 24.65
CA ASN A 499 49.00 -18.21 23.40
C ASN A 499 50.14 -17.25 23.02
N ARG A 500 50.33 -16.14 23.75
CA ARG A 500 51.32 -15.10 23.44
C ARG A 500 52.76 -15.64 23.47
N GLY A 501 53.12 -16.37 24.53
CA GLY A 501 54.44 -16.99 24.68
C GLY A 501 54.76 -18.00 23.55
N PRO A 502 53.90 -19.02 23.34
CA PRO A 502 54.07 -19.99 22.25
C PRO A 502 54.17 -19.34 20.85
N ILE A 503 53.39 -18.30 20.57
CA ILE A 503 53.41 -17.61 19.27
C ILE A 503 54.70 -16.81 19.06
N ASN A 504 55.27 -16.21 20.11
CA ASN A 504 56.56 -15.52 20.00
C ASN A 504 57.69 -16.48 19.61
N ILE A 505 57.72 -17.68 20.21
CA ILE A 505 58.68 -18.74 19.84
C ILE A 505 58.47 -19.17 18.38
N ILE A 506 57.22 -19.29 17.92
CA ILE A 506 56.91 -19.62 16.52
C ILE A 506 57.42 -18.51 15.58
N LYS A 507 57.26 -17.23 15.95
CA LYS A 507 57.77 -16.09 15.16
C LYS A 507 59.30 -16.10 15.05
N GLU A 508 60.01 -16.30 16.15
CA GLU A 508 61.48 -16.40 16.17
C GLU A 508 61.97 -17.53 15.26
N LYS A 509 61.37 -18.73 15.39
CA LYS A 509 61.71 -19.85 14.50
C LYS A 509 61.38 -19.57 13.03
N MET A 510 60.31 -18.82 12.74
CA MET A 510 59.99 -18.43 11.35
C MET A 510 61.02 -17.47 10.76
N GLU A 511 61.61 -16.58 11.56
CA GLU A 511 62.72 -15.71 11.15
C GLU A 511 63.98 -16.54 10.83
N GLU A 512 64.29 -17.55 11.65
CA GLU A 512 65.40 -18.49 11.41
C GLU A 512 65.24 -19.24 10.07
N PHE A 513 64.03 -19.72 9.78
CA PHE A 513 63.73 -20.41 8.51
C PHE A 513 63.88 -19.47 7.30
N ARG A 514 63.47 -18.20 7.43
CA ARG A 514 63.64 -17.17 6.39
C ARG A 514 65.12 -16.83 6.17
N ALA A 515 65.90 -16.65 7.23
CA ALA A 515 67.34 -16.41 7.16
C ALA A 515 68.09 -17.57 6.48
N SER A 516 67.61 -18.80 6.70
CA SER A 516 68.18 -20.03 6.14
C SER A 516 67.69 -20.38 4.71
N LYS A 517 66.88 -19.52 4.06
CA LYS A 517 66.21 -19.77 2.76
C LYS A 517 65.36 -21.05 2.69
N ASN A 518 64.92 -21.59 3.83
CA ASN A 518 64.07 -22.78 3.91
C ASN A 518 62.58 -22.40 4.08
N SER A 519 61.67 -23.20 3.51
CA SER A 519 60.23 -22.98 3.65
C SER A 519 59.76 -23.32 5.08
N PRO A 520 59.07 -22.42 5.80
CA PRO A 520 58.59 -22.69 7.14
C PRO A 520 57.48 -23.77 7.15
N PRO A 521 57.35 -24.56 8.22
CA PRO A 521 56.31 -25.57 8.36
C PRO A 521 54.89 -24.99 8.22
N VAL A 522 54.02 -25.65 7.46
CA VAL A 522 52.62 -25.25 7.22
C VAL A 522 51.84 -25.11 8.55
N THR A 523 52.18 -25.91 9.55
CA THR A 523 51.57 -25.89 10.89
C THR A 523 51.85 -24.60 11.66
N PHE A 524 53.04 -24.00 11.49
CA PHE A 524 53.39 -22.72 12.11
C PHE A 524 52.64 -21.56 11.46
N ILE A 525 52.55 -21.56 10.14
CA ILE A 525 51.77 -20.57 9.38
C ILE A 525 50.30 -20.63 9.80
N LYS A 526 49.73 -21.83 9.93
CA LYS A 526 48.34 -22.04 10.35
C LYS A 526 48.09 -21.48 11.76
N LYS A 527 48.89 -21.84 12.75
CA LYS A 527 48.76 -21.34 14.14
C LYS A 527 48.92 -19.83 14.25
N LEU A 528 49.85 -19.24 13.49
CA LEU A 528 50.06 -17.80 13.47
C LEU A 528 48.87 -17.07 12.84
N ARG A 529 48.28 -17.63 11.77
CA ARG A 529 47.05 -17.10 11.16
C ARG A 529 45.85 -17.20 12.10
N GLU A 530 45.67 -18.33 12.80
CA GLU A 530 44.60 -18.52 13.79
C GLU A 530 44.72 -17.52 14.95
N TYR A 531 45.94 -17.29 15.46
CA TYR A 531 46.19 -16.28 16.49
C TYR A 531 45.93 -14.85 15.98
N GLN A 532 46.38 -14.51 14.76
CA GLN A 532 46.09 -13.21 14.14
C GLN A 532 44.58 -12.99 13.98
N GLN A 533 43.84 -14.01 13.56
CA GLN A 533 42.39 -13.96 13.44
C GLN A 533 41.73 -13.73 14.80
N LEU A 534 42.18 -14.43 15.86
CA LEU A 534 41.66 -14.24 17.21
C LEU A 534 41.90 -12.80 17.74
N VAL A 535 43.09 -12.24 17.51
CA VAL A 535 43.41 -10.84 17.86
C VAL A 535 42.53 -9.86 17.08
N HIS A 536 42.32 -10.11 15.79
CA HIS A 536 41.44 -9.28 14.96
C HIS A 536 39.98 -9.33 15.47
N GLU A 537 39.46 -10.52 15.78
CA GLU A 537 38.12 -10.68 16.34
C GLU A 537 37.97 -10.00 17.70
N TYR A 538 38.99 -10.06 18.57
CA TYR A 538 39.00 -9.33 19.85
C TYR A 538 38.96 -7.81 19.64
N ASN A 539 39.81 -7.28 18.76
CA ASN A 539 39.85 -5.84 18.48
C ASN A 539 38.54 -5.34 17.85
N ASN A 540 37.94 -6.11 16.95
CA ASN A 540 36.64 -5.77 16.37
C ASN A 540 35.54 -5.75 17.44
N LEU A 541 35.51 -6.77 18.31
CA LEU A 541 34.54 -6.83 19.41
C LEU A 541 34.75 -5.70 20.44
N LEU A 542 36.01 -5.32 20.70
CA LEU A 542 36.34 -4.21 21.59
C LEU A 542 35.88 -2.88 21.00
N SER A 543 36.18 -2.66 19.71
CA SER A 543 35.72 -1.49 18.96
C SER A 543 34.19 -1.38 18.97
N GLU A 544 33.47 -2.48 18.73
CA GLU A 544 32.00 -2.51 18.79
C GLU A 544 31.48 -2.21 20.19
N PHE A 545 32.13 -2.74 21.24
CA PHE A 545 31.76 -2.48 22.63
C PHE A 545 31.96 -1.01 23.00
N GLU A 546 33.09 -0.40 22.61
CA GLU A 546 33.38 1.02 22.84
C GLU A 546 32.41 1.93 22.08
N GLU A 547 32.10 1.63 20.82
CA GLU A 547 31.14 2.39 20.01
C GLU A 547 29.74 2.36 20.65
N LYS A 548 29.25 1.18 21.03
CA LYS A 548 27.94 1.06 21.71
C LYS A 548 27.92 1.76 23.06
N LYS A 549 29.04 1.78 23.80
CA LYS A 549 29.16 2.51 25.06
C LYS A 549 29.13 4.03 24.83
N SER A 550 29.86 4.52 23.82
CA SER A 550 29.80 5.94 23.40
C SER A 550 28.38 6.35 23.07
N LYS A 551 27.67 5.54 22.28
CA LYS A 551 26.29 5.80 21.87
C LYS A 551 25.31 5.88 23.04
N ILE A 552 25.51 5.08 24.09
CA ILE A 552 24.73 5.21 25.33
C ILE A 552 25.01 6.54 26.03
N THR A 553 26.28 6.98 26.07
CA THR A 553 26.66 8.27 26.64
C THR A 553 26.02 9.42 25.85
N ASP A 554 26.12 9.39 24.51
CA ASP A 554 25.53 10.42 23.64
C ASP A 554 24.01 10.54 23.86
N LEU A 555 23.29 9.41 23.92
CA LEU A 555 21.85 9.39 24.19
C LEU A 555 21.49 9.89 25.60
N LYS A 556 22.35 9.64 26.59
CA LYS A 556 22.19 10.17 27.95
C LYS A 556 22.40 11.68 27.98
N ASP A 557 23.40 12.18 27.27
CA ASP A 557 23.68 13.62 27.17
C ASP A 557 22.54 14.36 26.48
N GLU A 558 21.91 13.77 25.45
CA GLU A 558 20.68 14.30 24.83
C GLU A 558 19.51 14.37 25.82
N ILE A 559 19.29 13.32 26.62
CA ILE A 559 18.25 13.33 27.66
C ILE A 559 18.55 14.41 28.70
N GLN A 560 19.81 14.53 29.14
CA GLN A 560 20.24 15.52 30.11
C GLN A 560 20.02 16.95 29.58
N ALA A 561 20.35 17.23 28.32
CA ALA A 561 20.16 18.54 27.71
C ALA A 561 18.68 18.97 27.70
N ILE A 562 17.76 18.04 27.45
CA ILE A 562 16.31 18.29 27.51
C ILE A 562 15.87 18.46 28.97
N GLN A 563 16.31 17.56 29.85
CA GLN A 563 15.96 17.55 31.27
C GLN A 563 16.51 18.77 32.01
N ASP A 564 17.63 19.36 31.61
CA ASP A 564 18.19 20.57 32.21
C ASP A 564 17.21 21.77 32.14
N GLY A 565 16.23 21.71 31.23
CA GLY A 565 15.06 22.58 31.24
C GLY A 565 14.32 22.60 32.59
N ILE A 566 14.36 21.53 33.37
CA ILE A 566 13.74 21.44 34.70
C ILE A 566 14.32 22.47 35.68
N PHE A 567 15.59 22.86 35.55
CA PHE A 567 16.18 23.89 36.41
C PHE A 567 15.69 25.29 36.04
N ASN A 568 15.15 25.47 34.84
CA ASN A 568 14.49 26.69 34.40
C ASN A 568 12.99 26.69 34.69
N SER A 569 12.42 25.53 34.99
CA SER A 569 10.99 25.37 35.26
C SER A 569 10.55 26.10 36.53
N LYS A 570 9.32 26.62 36.51
CA LYS A 570 8.78 27.47 37.58
C LYS A 570 7.34 27.11 37.90
N VAL A 571 7.06 26.97 39.18
CA VAL A 571 5.69 26.99 39.72
C VAL A 571 5.47 28.32 40.42
N ILE A 572 4.62 29.16 39.84
CA ILE A 572 4.34 30.53 40.27
C ILE A 572 2.93 30.58 40.86
N ASN A 573 2.81 31.05 42.10
CA ASN A 573 1.53 31.29 42.77
C ASN A 573 1.44 32.77 43.20
N TYR A 574 0.46 33.49 42.65
CA TYR A 574 0.20 34.90 42.98
C TYR A 574 -0.70 35.08 44.22
N SER A 575 -1.19 33.99 44.81
CA SER A 575 -1.96 33.98 46.06
C SER A 575 -1.23 33.24 47.20
N ASN A 576 -1.83 33.19 48.38
CA ASN A 576 -1.29 32.38 49.47
C ASN A 576 -1.53 30.90 49.17
N TRP A 577 -0.59 30.03 49.55
CA TRP A 577 -0.80 28.60 49.50
C TRP A 577 -1.76 28.14 50.60
N ARG A 578 -2.50 27.08 50.30
CA ARG A 578 -3.32 26.32 51.24
C ARG A 578 -2.58 25.03 51.58
N GLU A 579 -2.86 24.46 52.75
CA GLU A 579 -2.25 23.18 53.14
C GLU A 579 -2.58 22.01 52.17
N PHE A 580 -1.75 20.97 52.23
CA PHE A 580 -1.91 19.72 51.48
C PHE A 580 -1.84 19.81 49.95
N ASN A 581 -1.31 20.91 49.39
CA ASN A 581 -0.91 20.90 47.97
C ASN A 581 0.52 20.39 47.85
N GLU A 582 0.72 19.40 46.98
CA GLU A 582 1.99 18.72 46.75
C GLU A 582 2.63 19.23 45.45
N ILE A 583 3.91 19.58 45.51
CA ILE A 583 4.74 19.95 44.37
C ILE A 583 5.91 18.98 44.30
N LYS A 584 6.05 18.29 43.16
CA LYS A 584 7.08 17.30 42.88
C LYS A 584 7.89 17.71 41.67
N PHE A 585 9.21 17.59 41.75
CA PHE A 585 10.11 17.68 40.61
C PHE A 585 10.72 16.29 40.38
N LYS A 586 10.61 15.78 39.15
CA LYS A 586 11.11 14.46 38.79
C LYS A 586 12.20 14.55 37.74
N LEU A 587 13.36 14.03 38.10
CA LEU A 587 14.55 13.91 37.26
C LEU A 587 14.56 12.53 36.60
N VAL A 588 14.89 12.46 35.30
CA VAL A 588 14.91 11.20 34.53
C VAL A 588 16.26 10.51 34.67
N ASP A 589 17.36 11.26 34.48
CA ASP A 589 18.72 10.80 34.69
C ASP A 589 19.50 11.86 35.51
N PRO A 590 20.10 11.51 36.66
CA PRO A 590 19.79 10.32 37.44
C PRO A 590 18.32 10.34 37.93
N PRO A 591 17.66 9.19 38.05
CA PRO A 591 16.27 9.11 38.49
C PRO A 591 16.14 9.56 39.95
N ARG A 592 15.51 10.71 40.18
CA ARG A 592 15.27 11.28 41.52
C ARG A 592 13.94 12.01 41.56
N GLU A 593 13.26 11.96 42.70
CA GLU A 593 12.03 12.70 42.96
C GLU A 593 12.20 13.59 44.18
N ILE A 594 11.92 14.89 44.02
CA ILE A 594 12.00 15.87 45.09
C ILE A 594 10.59 16.40 45.32
N SER A 595 10.05 16.22 46.53
CA SER A 595 8.68 16.59 46.88
C SER A 595 8.63 17.70 47.93
N TYR A 596 7.59 18.52 47.84
CA TYR A 596 7.28 19.58 48.79
C TYR A 596 5.78 19.63 49.03
N VAL A 597 5.37 19.65 50.29
CA VAL A 597 3.97 19.86 50.68
C VAL A 597 3.85 21.23 51.31
N THR A 598 2.91 22.01 50.78
CA THR A 598 2.64 23.38 51.18
C THR A 598 1.94 23.48 52.53
N ARG A 599 2.14 24.62 53.19
CA ARG A 599 1.50 24.94 54.49
C ARG A 599 0.44 26.01 54.31
N GLU A 600 -0.51 26.04 55.25
CA GLU A 600 -1.55 27.06 55.27
C GLU A 600 -0.95 28.47 55.37
N ASN A 601 -1.45 29.39 54.54
CA ASN A 601 -1.02 30.79 54.45
C ASN A 601 0.46 31.00 54.07
N GLU A 602 1.10 30.03 53.41
CA GLU A 602 2.47 30.20 52.92
C GLU A 602 2.53 31.21 51.74
N VAL A 603 3.52 32.12 51.78
CA VAL A 603 3.64 33.26 50.85
C VAL A 603 4.66 33.00 49.72
N ALA A 604 5.19 31.78 49.61
CA ALA A 604 6.15 31.42 48.57
C ALA A 604 5.57 31.67 47.17
N ARG A 605 6.13 32.63 46.43
CA ARG A 605 5.59 33.04 45.13
C ARG A 605 6.10 32.20 43.98
N VAL A 606 7.36 31.80 44.02
CA VAL A 606 8.02 31.01 42.98
C VAL A 606 8.71 29.82 43.63
N LEU A 607 8.41 28.62 43.14
CA LEU A 607 9.07 27.37 43.50
C LEU A 607 9.87 26.87 42.29
N THR A 608 11.16 26.61 42.49
CA THR A 608 12.07 26.05 41.47
C THR A 608 12.94 24.96 42.10
N ILE A 609 13.56 24.11 41.28
CA ILE A 609 14.58 23.16 41.75
C ILE A 609 15.98 23.77 41.61
N LYS A 610 16.87 23.50 42.58
CA LYS A 610 18.28 23.90 42.54
C LYS A 610 19.19 22.72 42.81
N LYS A 611 20.26 22.62 42.02
CA LYS A 611 21.40 21.72 42.25
C LYS A 611 22.33 22.32 43.32
N ILE A 612 22.64 21.56 44.36
CA ILE A 612 23.58 21.92 45.42
C ILE A 612 24.64 20.84 45.50
N GLU A 613 25.89 21.25 45.71
CA GLU A 613 27.01 20.35 45.92
C GLU A 613 27.36 20.37 47.40
N ASN A 614 27.37 19.21 48.04
CA ASN A 614 27.71 19.06 49.45
C ASN A 614 29.24 19.10 49.63
N GLU A 615 29.70 19.24 50.88
CA GLU A 615 31.14 19.32 51.23
C GLU A 615 31.95 18.10 50.75
N ASP A 616 31.28 16.95 50.55
CA ASP A 616 31.86 15.71 50.03
C ASP A 616 31.84 15.58 48.49
N GLY A 617 31.39 16.62 47.76
CA GLY A 617 31.25 16.61 46.30
C GLY A 617 30.03 15.85 45.78
N GLU A 618 29.14 15.38 46.66
CA GLU A 618 27.87 14.79 46.27
C GLU A 618 26.86 15.84 45.83
N ILE A 619 26.20 15.59 44.70
CA ILE A 619 25.14 16.46 44.17
C ILE A 619 23.81 16.12 44.87
N ASP A 620 23.20 17.12 45.50
CA ASP A 620 21.84 17.09 46.04
C ASP A 620 20.90 18.08 45.32
N TYR A 621 19.59 17.88 45.45
CA TYR A 621 18.57 18.67 44.79
C TYR A 621 17.53 19.16 45.81
N LEU A 622 17.38 20.49 45.90
CA LEU A 622 16.45 21.11 46.84
C LEU A 622 15.48 22.06 46.14
N ILE A 623 14.25 22.13 46.64
CA ILE A 623 13.25 23.10 46.19
C ILE A 623 13.57 24.46 46.80
N ARG A 624 13.84 25.44 45.94
CA ARG A 624 14.07 26.84 46.30
C ARG A 624 12.75 27.60 46.25
N LYS A 625 12.50 28.38 47.31
CA LYS A 625 11.36 29.29 47.41
C LYS A 625 11.82 30.73 47.24
N ASN A 626 11.10 31.51 46.45
CA ASN A 626 11.34 32.94 46.29
C ASN A 626 10.04 33.72 46.46
N ASN A 627 10.10 34.85 47.17
CA ASN A 627 8.96 35.73 47.41
C ASN A 627 8.95 36.95 46.46
N ASN A 628 10.06 37.22 45.77
CA ASN A 628 10.16 38.33 44.83
C ASN A 628 9.71 37.87 43.43
N ILE A 629 8.52 38.31 43.03
CA ILE A 629 8.10 38.32 41.63
C ILE A 629 8.73 39.56 41.00
N ARG A 630 10.03 39.52 40.69
CA ARG A 630 10.57 40.53 39.77
C ARG A 630 9.95 40.24 38.40
N LYS A 631 9.09 41.13 37.93
CA LYS A 631 8.66 41.20 36.53
C LYS A 631 9.91 41.12 35.67
N ALA A 632 10.04 40.05 34.89
CA ALA A 632 10.82 40.07 33.67
C ALA A 632 9.96 40.70 32.59
#